data_AF-A0A0F5Q232-F1
#
_entry.id   AF-A0A0F5Q232-F1
#
_cell.length_a   1.000
_cell.length_b   1.000
_cell.length_c   1.000
_cell.angle_alpha   90.00
_cell.angle_beta   90.00
_cell.angle_gamma   90.00
#
_symmetry.space_group_name_H-M   'P 1'
#
loop_
_entity.id
_entity.type
_entity.pdbx_description
1 polymer ?
#
loop_
_entity_poly.entity_id
_entity_poly.type
_entity_poly.pdbx_seq_one_letter_code
_entity_poly.pdbx_strand_id
1 'polypeptide(L)'
;MRKAVFVVGAVALLAQPVMASPIGIWEIEMRDSRYNVEMCGDGTQLCGTLIWLGNGADNAENLPYLNTLMIDHASPVAPGQWKGDLHIYGQTAGGTITQASEDQITLQGCVLGIICKTYQMYRYVE
;
A
#
# COMPACT_ATOMS: atom_id res chain seq x y z
N MET A 1 33.05 -7.87 -56.81
CA MET A 1 31.63 -7.81 -56.41
C MET A 1 31.55 -7.92 -54.89
N ARG A 2 31.33 -6.80 -54.18
CA ARG A 2 31.28 -6.74 -52.71
C ARG A 2 29.92 -7.28 -52.25
N LYS A 3 29.90 -8.40 -51.53
CA LYS A 3 28.70 -8.92 -50.87
C LYS A 3 28.39 -8.03 -49.67
N ALA A 4 27.29 -7.29 -49.72
CA ALA A 4 26.77 -6.54 -48.59
C ALA A 4 26.14 -7.52 -47.60
N VAL A 5 26.71 -7.62 -46.40
CA VAL A 5 26.12 -8.35 -45.27
C VAL A 5 25.15 -7.40 -44.58
N PHE A 6 23.85 -7.65 -44.71
CA PHE A 6 22.82 -6.95 -43.94
C PHE A 6 22.73 -7.60 -42.55
N VAL A 7 23.23 -6.91 -41.53
CA VAL A 7 22.99 -7.26 -40.13
C VAL A 7 21.63 -6.68 -39.74
N VAL A 8 20.63 -7.54 -39.60
CA VAL A 8 19.32 -7.18 -39.03
C VAL A 8 19.47 -7.19 -37.51
N GLY A 9 19.57 -6.01 -36.90
CA GLY A 9 19.56 -5.84 -35.45
C GLY A 9 18.13 -5.90 -34.93
N ALA A 10 17.79 -6.96 -34.19
CA ALA A 10 16.53 -7.05 -33.46
C ALA A 10 16.61 -6.19 -32.19
N VAL A 11 15.86 -5.09 -32.17
CA VAL A 11 15.66 -4.27 -30.97
C VAL A 11 14.61 -4.97 -30.09
N ALA A 12 15.05 -5.66 -29.05
CA ALA A 12 14.15 -6.19 -28.03
C ALA A 12 13.70 -5.03 -27.12
N LEU A 13 12.44 -4.58 -27.27
CA LEU A 13 11.81 -3.71 -26.27
C LEU A 13 11.62 -4.52 -24.98
N LEU A 14 12.45 -4.24 -23.98
CA LEU A 14 12.24 -4.74 -22.63
C LEU A 14 11.06 -3.98 -22.03
N ALA A 15 9.89 -4.62 -21.95
CA ALA A 15 8.78 -4.12 -21.14
C ALA A 15 9.25 -4.08 -19.68
N GLN A 16 9.47 -2.89 -19.14
CA GLN A 16 9.73 -2.73 -17.71
C GLN A 16 8.44 -3.10 -16.96
N PRO A 17 8.52 -3.88 -15.88
CA PRO A 17 7.34 -4.16 -15.07
C PRO A 17 6.83 -2.84 -14.51
N VAL A 18 5.64 -2.43 -14.96
CA VAL A 18 4.93 -1.31 -14.35
C VAL A 18 4.46 -1.82 -12.99
N MET A 19 5.07 -1.31 -11.94
CA MET A 19 4.62 -1.55 -10.57
C MET A 19 3.19 -1.03 -10.45
N ALA A 20 2.28 -1.86 -9.94
CA ALA A 20 0.91 -1.45 -9.70
C ALA A 20 0.86 -0.26 -8.73
N SER A 21 -0.08 0.64 -8.96
CA SER A 21 -0.25 1.82 -8.11
C SER A 21 -0.76 1.41 -6.72
N PRO A 22 -0.14 1.88 -5.62
CA PRO A 22 -0.64 1.65 -4.27
C PRO A 22 -1.91 2.48 -3.97
N ILE A 23 -2.24 3.47 -4.80
CA ILE A 23 -3.41 4.33 -4.62
C ILE A 23 -4.69 3.50 -4.83
N GLY A 24 -5.68 3.72 -3.97
CA GLY A 24 -7.02 3.11 -4.09
C GLY A 24 -7.62 2.74 -2.74
N ILE A 25 -8.75 2.05 -2.80
CA ILE A 25 -9.43 1.53 -1.62
C ILE A 25 -8.96 0.10 -1.34
N TRP A 26 -8.61 -0.17 -0.09
CA TRP A 26 -8.10 -1.45 0.36
C TRP A 26 -8.95 -2.00 1.51
N GLU A 27 -9.48 -3.21 1.36
CA GLU A 27 -10.20 -3.95 2.40
C GLU A 27 -9.24 -4.91 3.11
N ILE A 28 -9.19 -4.87 4.44
CA ILE A 28 -8.36 -5.80 5.21
C ILE A 28 -8.90 -7.23 5.12
N GLU A 29 -8.06 -8.25 5.31
CA GLU A 29 -8.44 -9.66 5.20
C GLU A 29 -9.60 -10.11 6.12
N MET A 30 -9.82 -9.40 7.23
CA MET A 30 -10.95 -9.62 8.14
C MET A 30 -12.27 -9.07 7.58
N ARG A 31 -12.20 -8.28 6.50
CA ARG A 31 -13.30 -7.65 5.77
C ARG A 31 -14.14 -6.70 6.63
N ASP A 32 -13.57 -6.20 7.71
CA ASP A 32 -14.23 -5.38 8.72
C ASP A 32 -13.85 -3.90 8.63
N SER A 33 -12.84 -3.55 7.84
CA SER A 33 -12.44 -2.17 7.57
C SER A 33 -11.93 -1.94 6.15
N ARG A 34 -12.09 -0.70 5.67
CA ARG A 34 -11.54 -0.24 4.38
C ARG A 34 -10.81 1.08 4.53
N TYR A 35 -9.74 1.22 3.77
CA TYR A 35 -8.86 2.37 3.82
C TYR A 35 -8.71 2.99 2.43
N ASN A 36 -8.88 4.31 2.33
CA ASN A 36 -8.51 5.04 1.13
C ASN A 36 -7.02 5.40 1.22
N VAL A 37 -6.22 4.87 0.31
CA VAL A 37 -4.77 5.13 0.22
C VAL A 37 -4.51 6.08 -0.93
N GLU A 38 -3.79 7.16 -0.65
CA GLU A 38 -3.48 8.24 -1.59
C GLU A 38 -2.01 8.65 -1.50
N MET A 39 -1.50 9.30 -2.55
CA MET A 39 -0.21 9.98 -2.47
C MET A 39 -0.38 11.30 -1.72
N CYS A 40 0.59 11.63 -0.87
CA CYS A 40 0.61 12.87 -0.09
C CYS A 40 2.03 13.43 0.04
N GLY A 41 2.19 14.51 0.81
CA GLY A 41 3.48 15.17 1.03
C GLY A 41 4.09 15.69 -0.28
N ASP A 42 5.27 15.19 -0.63
CA ASP A 42 5.97 15.53 -1.88
C ASP A 42 5.47 14.77 -3.13
N GLY A 43 4.43 13.94 -2.97
CA GLY A 43 3.86 13.12 -4.03
C GLY A 43 4.46 11.72 -4.14
N THR A 44 5.39 11.34 -3.25
CA THR A 44 5.97 9.99 -3.19
C THR A 44 5.56 9.20 -1.96
N GLN A 45 5.02 9.89 -0.95
CA GLN A 45 4.62 9.33 0.33
C GLN A 45 3.18 8.86 0.30
N LEU A 46 2.86 7.83 1.10
CA LEU A 46 1.50 7.33 1.23
C LEU A 46 0.82 7.88 2.47
N CYS A 47 -0.43 8.30 2.28
CA CYS A 47 -1.37 8.60 3.34
C CYS A 47 -2.58 7.68 3.21
N GLY A 48 -3.21 7.36 4.35
CA GLY A 48 -4.27 6.36 4.39
C GLY A 48 -5.33 6.72 5.41
N THR A 49 -6.59 6.80 4.99
CA THR A 49 -7.73 7.17 5.84
C THR A 49 -8.65 5.98 6.02
N LEU A 50 -9.10 5.70 7.25
CA LEU A 50 -10.15 4.71 7.50
C LEU A 50 -11.49 5.27 6.99
N ILE A 51 -12.05 4.68 5.94
CA ILE A 51 -13.27 5.21 5.28
C ILE A 51 -14.52 4.37 5.53
N TRP A 52 -14.37 3.15 6.03
CA TRP A 52 -15.49 2.26 6.29
C TRP A 52 -15.16 1.25 7.37
N LEU A 53 -16.16 0.92 8.17
CA LEU A 53 -16.16 -0.13 9.19
C LEU A 53 -17.40 -1.01 8.98
N GLY A 54 -17.27 -2.30 9.24
CA GLY A 54 -18.38 -3.24 9.22
C GLY A 54 -18.01 -4.57 9.86
N ASN A 55 -18.84 -5.59 9.66
CA ASN A 55 -18.66 -6.92 10.27
C ASN A 55 -18.42 -6.87 11.80
N GLY A 56 -19.06 -5.92 12.49
CA GLY A 56 -18.94 -5.73 13.94
C GLY A 56 -17.82 -4.79 14.37
N ALA A 57 -16.98 -4.32 13.45
CA ALA A 57 -16.00 -3.27 13.74
C ALA A 57 -16.63 -1.87 13.79
N ASP A 58 -17.90 -1.69 13.41
CA ASP A 58 -18.69 -0.46 13.54
C ASP A 58 -19.24 -0.25 14.96
N ASN A 59 -18.34 -0.30 15.95
CA ASN A 59 -18.67 -0.23 17.37
C ASN A 59 -18.09 1.03 18.05
N ALA A 60 -18.48 1.28 19.30
CA ALA A 60 -18.10 2.49 20.04
C ALA A 60 -16.59 2.65 20.24
N GLU A 61 -15.81 1.56 20.20
CA GLU A 61 -14.35 1.60 20.31
C GLU A 61 -13.71 2.12 19.01
N ASN A 62 -14.22 1.69 17.85
CA ASN A 62 -13.61 1.97 16.54
C ASN A 62 -14.19 3.21 15.85
N LEU A 63 -15.47 3.52 16.06
CA LEU A 63 -16.15 4.66 15.44
C LEU A 63 -15.44 6.02 15.61
N PRO A 64 -14.77 6.33 16.74
CA PRO A 64 -14.00 7.57 16.88
C PRO A 64 -12.88 7.74 15.87
N TYR A 65 -12.42 6.66 15.24
CA TYR A 65 -11.35 6.68 14.26
C TYR A 65 -11.84 6.61 12.80
N LEU A 66 -13.15 6.50 12.59
CA LEU A 66 -13.72 6.58 11.25
C LEU A 66 -13.45 7.98 10.67
N ASN A 67 -13.01 8.03 9.41
CA ASN A 67 -12.57 9.22 8.69
C ASN A 67 -11.32 9.92 9.27
N THR A 68 -10.52 9.23 10.09
CA THR A 68 -9.22 9.75 10.55
C THR A 68 -8.06 9.21 9.73
N LEU A 69 -6.98 9.98 9.66
CA LEU A 69 -5.71 9.57 9.04
C LEU A 69 -5.06 8.48 9.89
N MET A 70 -4.89 7.30 9.29
CA MET A 70 -4.30 6.11 9.90
C MET A 70 -2.85 5.91 9.49
N ILE A 71 -2.52 6.23 8.25
CA ILE A 71 -1.16 6.18 7.70
C ILE A 71 -0.77 7.63 7.44
N ASP A 72 0.23 8.12 8.16
CA ASP A 72 0.70 9.49 8.04
C ASP A 72 2.09 9.54 7.37
N HIS A 73 2.13 10.10 6.16
CA HIS A 73 3.36 10.35 5.40
C HIS A 73 4.35 9.17 5.32
N ALA A 74 3.88 7.96 5.01
CA ALA A 74 4.75 6.80 4.86
C ALA A 74 5.69 6.97 3.64
N SER A 75 6.99 7.05 3.91
CA SER A 75 8.01 7.37 2.91
C SER A 75 8.49 6.14 2.15
N PRO A 76 8.81 6.25 0.84
CA PRO A 76 9.31 5.13 0.07
C PRO A 76 10.70 4.69 0.59
N VAL A 77 10.88 3.38 0.77
CA VAL A 77 12.15 2.80 1.25
C VAL A 77 12.75 1.80 0.27
N ALA A 78 11.94 1.23 -0.61
CA ALA A 78 12.34 0.36 -1.72
C ALA A 78 11.23 0.38 -2.79
N PRO A 79 11.47 -0.14 -4.01
CA PRO A 79 10.41 -0.31 -5.00
C PRO A 79 9.20 -1.06 -4.40
N GLY A 80 8.04 -0.40 -4.36
CA GLY A 80 6.80 -0.96 -3.81
C GLY A 80 6.75 -1.09 -2.30
N GLN A 81 7.65 -0.41 -1.57
CA GLN A 81 7.64 -0.42 -0.12
C GLN A 81 7.70 0.99 0.45
N TRP A 82 6.84 1.25 1.44
CA TRP A 82 6.78 2.50 2.17
C TRP A 82 6.81 2.24 3.67
N LYS A 83 7.45 3.13 4.42
CA LYS A 83 7.57 3.05 5.87
C LYS A 83 7.17 4.36 6.52
N GLY A 84 6.33 4.29 7.54
CA GLY A 84 5.84 5.45 8.27
C GLY A 84 5.22 5.06 9.60
N ASP A 85 4.53 5.99 10.23
CA ASP A 85 3.80 5.73 11.46
C ASP A 85 2.34 5.35 11.14
N LEU A 86 1.82 4.38 11.89
CA LEU A 86 0.43 3.95 11.86
C LEU A 86 -0.25 4.38 13.15
N HIS A 87 -1.29 5.18 13.04
CA HIS A 87 -2.09 5.66 14.16
C HIS A 87 -3.34 4.80 14.31
N ILE A 88 -3.27 3.72 15.08
CA ILE A 88 -4.33 2.73 15.21
C ILE A 88 -4.85 2.74 16.64
N TYR A 89 -6.14 3.03 16.82
CA TYR A 89 -6.81 3.00 18.12
C TYR A 89 -6.10 3.82 19.22
N GLY A 90 -5.60 5.01 18.85
CA GLY A 90 -4.87 5.91 19.75
C GLY A 90 -3.44 5.45 20.09
N GLN A 91 -2.97 4.36 19.48
CA GLN A 91 -1.58 3.91 19.55
C GLN A 91 -0.84 4.29 18.27
N THR A 92 0.44 4.57 18.41
CA THR A 92 1.34 4.73 17.25
C THR A 92 2.25 3.52 17.15
N ALA A 93 2.28 2.89 15.98
CA ALA A 93 3.19 1.80 15.67
C ALA A 93 3.97 2.13 14.40
N GLY A 94 5.23 1.68 14.33
CA GLY A 94 5.96 1.75 13.07
C GLY A 94 5.33 0.79 12.06
N GLY A 95 5.06 1.27 10.86
CA GLY A 95 4.38 0.56 9.78
C GLY A 95 5.23 0.39 8.54
N THR A 96 5.11 -0.77 7.88
CA THR A 96 5.61 -0.99 6.52
C THR A 96 4.46 -1.43 5.63
N ILE A 97 4.29 -0.74 4.50
CA ILE A 97 3.35 -1.10 3.44
C ILE A 97 4.16 -1.72 2.30
N THR A 98 3.75 -2.89 1.82
CA THR A 98 4.38 -3.55 0.66
C THR A 98 3.34 -3.86 -0.40
N GLN A 99 3.58 -3.43 -1.64
CA GLN A 99 2.79 -3.83 -2.81
C GLN A 99 3.19 -5.25 -3.21
N ALA A 100 2.31 -6.23 -3.01
CA ALA A 100 2.57 -7.65 -3.31
C ALA A 100 2.13 -8.02 -4.73
N SER A 101 1.00 -7.50 -5.19
CA SER A 101 0.44 -7.66 -6.55
C SER A 101 -0.35 -6.41 -6.94
N GLU A 102 -1.06 -6.46 -8.07
CA GLU A 102 -1.95 -5.36 -8.48
C GLU A 102 -3.12 -5.12 -7.51
N ASP A 103 -3.61 -6.20 -6.91
CA ASP A 103 -4.80 -6.29 -6.08
C ASP A 103 -4.51 -6.66 -4.62
N GLN A 104 -3.24 -6.74 -4.22
CA GLN A 104 -2.83 -7.03 -2.85
C GLN A 104 -1.70 -6.12 -2.35
N ILE A 105 -1.90 -5.60 -1.13
CA ILE A 105 -0.83 -5.03 -0.32
C ILE A 105 -0.75 -5.76 1.02
N THR A 106 0.42 -5.67 1.66
CA THR A 106 0.58 -6.05 3.06
C THR A 106 0.83 -4.83 3.91
N LEU A 107 0.25 -4.83 5.11
CA LEU A 107 0.48 -3.82 6.14
C LEU A 107 1.09 -4.50 7.35
N GLN A 108 2.36 -4.21 7.64
CA GLN A 108 3.04 -4.70 8.84
C GLN A 108 3.13 -3.58 9.88
N GLY A 109 2.50 -3.75 11.03
CA GLY A 109 2.65 -2.85 12.19
C GLY A 109 3.52 -3.48 13.27
N CYS A 110 4.50 -2.74 13.79
CA CYS A 110 5.42 -3.20 14.83
C CYS A 110 5.39 -2.26 16.05
N VAL A 111 5.02 -2.79 17.21
CA VAL A 111 5.10 -2.07 18.49
C VAL A 111 6.54 -2.15 19.01
N LEU A 112 7.15 -0.99 19.27
CA LEU A 112 8.54 -0.84 19.70
C LEU A 112 9.58 -1.56 18.82
N GLY A 113 9.21 -1.88 17.57
CA GLY A 113 10.06 -2.62 16.63
C GLY A 113 10.28 -4.11 16.97
N ILE A 114 9.61 -4.65 17.99
CA ILE A 114 9.83 -6.04 18.45
C ILE A 114 8.62 -6.92 18.12
N ILE A 115 7.41 -6.44 18.43
CA ILE A 115 6.18 -7.23 18.26
C ILE A 115 5.49 -6.74 16.99
N CYS A 116 5.60 -7.53 15.93
CA CYS A 116 5.04 -7.21 14.62
C CYS A 116 3.82 -8.07 14.29
N LYS A 117 2.81 -7.45 13.71
CA LYS A 117 1.69 -8.13 13.05
C LYS A 117 1.62 -7.69 11.60
N THR A 118 1.31 -8.62 10.72
CA THR A 118 1.11 -8.35 9.28
C THR A 118 -0.33 -8.64 8.94
N TYR A 119 -0.95 -7.73 8.21
CA TYR A 119 -2.29 -7.87 7.67
C TYR A 119 -2.23 -7.90 6.16
N GLN A 120 -3.00 -8.79 5.55
CA GLN A 120 -3.25 -8.74 4.12
C GLN A 120 -4.37 -7.73 3.85
N MET A 121 -4.22 -6.96 2.77
CA MET A 121 -5.27 -6.07 2.29
C MET A 121 -5.47 -6.30 0.80
N TYR A 122 -6.73 -6.33 0.39
CA TYR A 122 -7.14 -6.61 -0.97
C TYR A 122 -7.79 -5.38 -1.56
N ARG A 123 -7.52 -5.13 -2.84
CA ARG A 123 -8.11 -4.00 -3.54
C ARG A 123 -9.62 -4.14 -3.56
N TYR A 124 -10.31 -3.09 -3.11
CA TYR A 124 -11.76 -3.03 -3.13
C TYR A 124 -12.24 -2.31 -4.39
N VAL A 125 -13.16 -2.95 -5.11
CA VAL A 125 -13.87 -2.40 -6.25
C VAL A 125 -15.36 -2.57 -5.93
N GLU A 126 -16.12 -1.49 -6.03
CA GLU A 126 -17.57 -1.49 -5.75
C GLU A 126 -18.37 -2.39 -6.70
#